data_AF-A0A8T7EL78-F1
#
_entry.id   AF-A0A8T7EL78-F1
#
_cell.length_a   1.000
_cell.length_b   1.000
_cell.length_c   1.000
_cell.angle_alpha   90.00
_cell.angle_beta   90.00
_cell.angle_gamma   90.00
#
_symmetry.space_group_name_H-M   'P 1'
#
loop_
_entity.id
_entity.type
_entity.pdbx_description
1 polymer ?
#
loop_
_entity_poly.entity_id
_entity_poly.type
_entity_poly.pdbx_seq_one_letter_code
_entity_poly.pdbx_strand_id
1 'polypeptide(L)'
;MLRRLSSDLPHAYRHPSRRKTARTPSRHIPLDNPAALHDALAKLDGANALNWGAYFAVGLRRPGLTRWQRGSTADVVALPALFVDVDDPSPNALRRLQAASPTPSCIVHSGGGYHAYWWLDEPTADLELTRCLLCGLAAALHGDRLSVAQSLRIPSTVNTKPSRHHARCHLIELHEQRYALDDFTTFLPVSSVSPRVTQCRASHQSSPYIPHPDLVAQVTNTLLACGCKPRGDWLNGVCPFPERHKHADHHPSFGFNRKTGYGFCHVCGTLLLRDLCPALGIHLPINSPQARMKGTL
;
A
#
# COMPACT_ATOMS: atom_id res chain seq x y z
N MET A 1 7.63 -8.00 22.11
CA MET A 1 8.22 -6.98 21.20
C MET A 1 7.18 -5.86 21.06
N LEU A 2 7.45 -4.67 21.63
CA LEU A 2 6.47 -3.58 21.81
C LEU A 2 5.88 -3.10 20.48
N ARG A 3 4.65 -3.51 20.18
CA ARG A 3 3.88 -3.12 18.99
C ARG A 3 3.12 -1.82 19.32
N ARG A 4 3.32 -0.76 18.54
CA ARG A 4 2.67 0.56 18.78
C ARG A 4 1.67 0.90 17.68
N LEU A 5 0.46 1.35 18.04
CA LEU A 5 -0.43 2.05 17.12
C LEU A 5 0.05 3.49 16.98
N SER A 6 0.12 3.98 15.74
CA SER A 6 0.27 5.42 15.50
C SER A 6 -1.11 6.06 15.58
N SER A 7 -1.35 6.86 16.61
CA SER A 7 -2.43 7.82 16.56
C SER A 7 -1.85 9.10 15.95
N ASP A 8 -2.25 9.37 14.72
CA ASP A 8 -1.76 10.51 13.97
C ASP A 8 -2.80 11.63 14.03
N LEU A 9 -2.32 12.86 14.09
CA LEU A 9 -3.00 13.98 13.46
C LEU A 9 -2.37 14.10 12.06
N PRO A 10 -2.80 13.35 11.03
CA PRO A 10 -2.21 13.45 9.71
C PRO A 10 -2.63 14.76 9.02
N HIS A 11 -1.73 15.18 8.13
CA HIS A 11 -1.70 16.40 7.33
C HIS A 11 -2.96 16.78 6.54
N ALA A 12 -4.01 15.96 6.52
CA ALA A 12 -5.11 16.14 5.57
C ALA A 12 -6.03 17.29 5.94
N TYR A 13 -6.29 17.58 7.22
CA TYR A 13 -6.99 18.81 7.62
C TYR A 13 -6.36 19.46 8.84
N ARG A 14 -5.51 20.44 8.52
CA ARG A 14 -5.05 21.53 9.40
C ARG A 14 -6.27 22.22 10.01
N HIS A 15 -6.09 22.82 11.18
CA HIS A 15 -6.93 23.95 11.57
C HIS A 15 -7.07 24.89 10.35
N PRO A 16 -8.30 25.36 10.00
CA PRO A 16 -8.56 26.08 8.75
C PRO A 16 -7.64 27.30 8.49
N SER A 17 -6.97 27.80 9.52
CA SER A 17 -6.04 28.94 9.47
C SER A 17 -4.53 28.61 9.43
N ARG A 18 -4.07 27.35 9.45
CA ARG A 18 -2.61 27.03 9.47
C ARG A 18 -1.99 26.80 8.08
N ARG A 19 -0.80 27.37 7.83
CA ARG A 19 0.01 27.25 6.59
C ARG A 19 0.35 25.80 6.20
N LYS A 20 0.56 25.58 4.89
CA LYS A 20 0.76 24.25 4.26
C LYS A 20 1.99 23.44 4.74
N THR A 21 2.91 24.03 5.50
CA THR A 21 4.26 23.51 5.78
C THR A 21 4.53 23.12 7.25
N ALA A 22 3.59 23.30 8.18
CA ALA A 22 3.80 22.95 9.58
C ALA A 22 3.74 21.43 9.81
N ARG A 23 4.76 20.85 10.45
CA ARG A 23 4.79 19.44 10.89
C ARG A 23 3.61 19.20 11.83
N THR A 24 2.81 18.17 11.57
CA THR A 24 1.68 17.82 12.42
C THR A 24 2.14 16.79 13.45
N PRO A 25 1.82 16.96 14.75
CA PRO A 25 2.31 16.04 15.76
C PRO A 25 1.62 14.67 15.63
N SER A 26 2.42 13.62 15.63
CA SER A 26 2.00 12.21 15.69
C SER A 26 2.35 11.62 17.05
N ARG A 27 1.59 10.63 17.52
CA ARG A 27 1.90 9.89 18.75
C ARG A 27 1.97 8.40 18.43
N HIS A 28 3.05 7.76 18.91
CA HIS A 28 3.28 6.33 18.78
C HIS A 28 3.08 5.67 20.14
N ILE A 29 1.96 4.97 20.30
CA ILE A 29 1.49 4.50 21.60
C ILE A 29 1.60 2.98 21.67
N PRO A 30 2.24 2.40 22.69
CA PRO A 30 2.25 0.96 22.92
C PRO A 30 0.84 0.40 23.06
N LEU A 31 0.57 -0.70 22.36
CA LEU A 31 -0.72 -1.38 22.43
C LEU A 31 -0.99 -2.06 23.77
N ASP A 32 0.08 -2.45 24.47
CA ASP A 32 0.05 -3.07 25.79
C ASP A 32 -0.09 -2.04 26.93
N ASN A 33 -0.34 -0.77 26.61
CA ASN A 33 -0.54 0.30 27.59
C ASN A 33 -1.92 0.94 27.44
N PRO A 34 -2.97 0.36 28.07
CA PRO A 34 -4.34 0.86 27.99
C PRO A 34 -4.49 2.31 28.49
N ALA A 35 -3.76 2.68 29.55
CA ALA A 35 -3.80 4.04 30.10
C ALA A 35 -3.27 5.08 29.09
N ALA A 36 -2.16 4.77 28.40
CA ALA A 36 -1.62 5.64 27.36
C ALA A 36 -2.53 5.71 26.13
N LEU A 37 -3.22 4.63 25.77
CA LEU A 37 -4.22 4.62 24.71
C LEU A 37 -5.42 5.50 25.07
N HIS A 38 -5.95 5.38 26.29
CA HIS A 38 -7.06 6.20 26.76
C HIS A 38 -6.71 7.70 26.79
N ASP A 39 -5.55 8.05 27.34
CA ASP A 39 -5.03 9.43 27.35
C ASP A 39 -4.87 10.00 25.93
N ALA A 40 -4.41 9.17 24.98
CA ALA A 40 -4.28 9.60 23.59
C ALA A 40 -5.63 9.82 22.91
N LEU A 41 -6.61 8.95 23.12
CA LEU A 41 -7.96 9.11 22.60
C LEU A 41 -8.60 10.39 23.15
N ALA A 42 -8.53 10.63 24.46
CA ALA A 42 -9.04 11.86 25.07
C ALA A 42 -8.39 13.14 24.47
N LYS A 43 -7.09 13.09 24.17
CA LYS A 43 -6.38 14.19 23.49
C LYS A 43 -6.83 14.38 22.05
N LEU A 44 -7.12 13.30 21.33
CA LEU A 44 -7.64 13.36 19.96
C LEU A 44 -9.06 13.93 19.94
N ASP A 45 -9.91 13.54 20.89
CA ASP A 45 -11.25 14.09 21.05
C ASP A 45 -11.20 15.60 21.34
N GLY A 46 -10.35 16.02 22.29
CA GLY A 46 -10.13 17.44 22.58
C GLY A 46 -9.60 18.22 21.37
N ALA A 47 -8.68 17.64 20.59
CA ALA A 47 -8.21 18.27 19.35
C ALA A 47 -9.33 18.34 18.30
N ASN A 48 -10.17 17.32 18.19
CA ASN A 48 -11.27 17.27 17.23
C ASN A 48 -12.36 18.29 17.54
N ALA A 49 -12.65 18.53 18.83
CA ALA A 49 -13.51 19.63 19.27
C ALA A 49 -12.98 21.02 18.85
N LEU A 50 -11.65 21.15 18.66
CA LEU A 50 -10.99 22.33 18.12
C LEU A 50 -10.85 22.29 16.58
N ASN A 51 -11.69 21.52 15.89
CA ASN A 51 -11.71 21.33 14.43
C ASN A 51 -10.47 20.67 13.81
N TRP A 52 -9.65 19.96 14.59
CA TRP A 52 -8.61 19.10 14.02
C TRP A 52 -9.19 17.76 13.57
N GLY A 53 -8.68 17.18 12.48
CA GLY A 53 -9.06 15.81 12.14
C GLY A 53 -8.39 14.81 13.08
N ALA A 54 -9.11 13.76 13.48
CA ALA A 54 -8.63 12.70 14.37
C ALA A 54 -8.53 11.36 13.64
N TYR A 55 -7.36 10.72 13.68
CA TYR A 55 -7.06 9.54 12.88
C TYR A 55 -6.14 8.55 13.61
N PHE A 56 -6.16 7.30 13.16
CA PHE A 56 -5.22 6.27 13.57
C PHE A 56 -4.70 5.53 12.34
N ALA A 57 -3.45 5.05 12.40
CA ALA A 57 -2.92 4.13 11.39
C ALA A 57 -3.13 2.69 11.84
N VAL A 58 -3.63 1.85 10.94
CA VAL A 58 -3.86 0.41 11.21
C VAL A 58 -2.53 -0.33 11.34
N GLY A 59 -1.56 -0.02 10.47
CA GLY A 59 -0.24 -0.65 10.51
C GLY A 59 0.56 -0.29 11.77
N LEU A 60 1.09 -1.30 12.43
CA LEU A 60 1.98 -1.16 13.58
C LEU A 60 3.30 -0.57 13.14
N ARG A 61 3.88 0.31 13.97
CA ARG A 61 5.13 0.99 13.66
C ARG A 61 6.30 0.48 14.49
N ARG A 62 7.49 0.54 13.91
CA ARG A 62 8.75 0.33 14.65
C ARG A 62 8.88 1.36 15.78
N PRO A 63 9.60 1.03 16.87
CA PRO A 63 9.92 2.00 17.90
C PRO A 63 10.89 3.09 17.39
N GLY A 64 11.02 4.16 18.19
CA GLY A 64 12.00 5.24 17.93
C GLY A 64 11.51 6.34 16.97
N LEU A 65 10.24 6.32 16.55
CA LEU A 65 9.65 7.45 15.84
C LEU A 65 9.36 8.60 16.81
N THR A 66 9.84 9.79 16.47
CA THR A 66 9.59 11.00 17.25
C THR A 66 8.15 11.49 17.06
N ARG A 67 7.70 12.38 17.95
CA ARG A 67 6.39 13.03 17.85
C ARG A 67 6.14 13.84 16.57
N TRP A 68 7.17 14.05 15.75
CA TRP A 68 7.10 14.81 14.51
C TRP A 68 7.33 13.94 13.27
N GLN A 69 7.32 12.62 13.46
CA GLN A 69 7.43 11.60 12.43
C GLN A 69 6.17 10.75 12.50
N ARG A 70 5.31 10.88 11.50
CA ARG A 70 4.14 10.01 11.33
C ARG A 70 4.50 8.54 11.12
N GLY A 71 5.68 8.30 10.54
CA GLY A 71 6.04 7.00 9.99
C GLY A 71 5.50 6.83 8.58
N SER A 72 6.35 6.32 7.70
CA SER A 72 6.08 5.97 6.32
C SER A 72 5.79 4.47 6.17
N THR A 73 5.59 4.00 4.94
CA THR A 73 5.53 2.57 4.63
C THR A 73 6.73 1.80 5.18
N ALA A 74 7.94 2.40 5.12
CA ALA A 74 9.17 1.78 5.62
C ALA A 74 9.23 1.65 7.15
N ASP A 75 8.33 2.33 7.87
CA ASP A 75 8.26 2.25 9.32
C ASP A 75 7.17 1.27 9.80
N VAL A 76 6.37 0.71 8.87
CA VAL A 76 5.37 -0.33 9.18
C VAL A 76 6.08 -1.65 9.41
N VAL A 77 5.76 -2.34 10.50
CA VAL A 77 6.36 -3.64 10.84
C VAL A 77 5.36 -4.80 10.76
N ALA A 78 4.07 -4.52 10.90
CA ALA A 78 3.01 -5.51 10.75
C ALA A 78 1.64 -4.82 10.61
N LEU A 79 0.64 -5.52 10.06
CA LEU A 79 -0.76 -5.11 10.12
C LEU A 79 -1.57 -6.11 10.96
N PRO A 80 -2.36 -5.65 11.94
CA PRO A 80 -3.28 -6.49 12.70
C PRO A 80 -4.62 -6.71 11.99
N ALA A 81 -4.84 -6.03 10.86
CA ALA A 81 -6.10 -6.04 10.13
C ALA A 81 -5.90 -5.67 8.66
N LEU A 82 -6.71 -6.24 7.78
CA LEU A 82 -6.97 -5.66 6.46
C LEU A 82 -8.04 -4.58 6.57
N PHE A 83 -8.06 -3.64 5.63
CA PHE A 83 -9.02 -2.52 5.68
C PHE A 83 -9.29 -1.93 4.29
N VAL A 84 -10.44 -1.28 4.16
CA VAL A 84 -10.82 -0.47 2.98
C VAL A 84 -11.42 0.86 3.42
N ASP A 85 -11.29 1.87 2.57
CA ASP A 85 -11.95 3.18 2.67
C ASP A 85 -12.79 3.39 1.41
N VAL A 86 -14.10 3.46 1.54
CA VAL A 86 -15.06 3.60 0.44
C VAL A 86 -15.67 4.99 0.53
N ASP A 87 -15.31 5.90 -0.37
CA ASP A 87 -15.82 7.28 -0.38
C ASP A 87 -17.19 7.42 -1.08
N ASP A 88 -18.12 6.55 -0.68
CA ASP A 88 -19.51 6.50 -1.12
C ASP A 88 -20.41 6.32 0.13
N PRO A 89 -21.15 7.35 0.57
CA PRO A 89 -22.01 7.26 1.75
C PRO A 89 -23.34 6.52 1.49
N SER A 90 -23.59 6.06 0.26
CA SER A 90 -24.88 5.48 -0.10
C SER A 90 -25.18 4.18 0.68
N PRO A 91 -26.47 3.86 0.92
CA PRO A 91 -26.86 2.57 1.48
C PRO A 91 -26.44 1.37 0.61
N ASN A 92 -26.21 1.58 -0.70
CA ASN A 92 -25.69 0.55 -1.59
C ASN A 92 -24.24 0.17 -1.26
N ALA A 93 -23.39 1.16 -0.94
CA ALA A 93 -22.03 0.89 -0.50
C ALA A 93 -22.02 0.11 0.82
N LEU A 94 -22.87 0.49 1.78
CA LEU A 94 -23.02 -0.25 3.03
C LEU A 94 -23.45 -1.70 2.80
N ARG A 95 -24.49 -1.93 1.99
CA ARG A 95 -24.94 -3.28 1.64
C ARG A 95 -23.85 -4.12 0.97
N ARG A 96 -23.05 -3.52 0.09
CA ARG A 96 -21.90 -4.19 -0.55
C ARG A 96 -20.85 -4.62 0.48
N LEU A 97 -20.58 -3.78 1.48
CA LEU A 97 -19.66 -4.13 2.58
C LEU A 97 -20.23 -5.25 3.47
N GLN A 98 -21.51 -5.15 3.84
CA GLN A 98 -22.19 -6.17 4.66
C GLN A 98 -22.27 -7.53 3.96
N ALA A 99 -22.41 -7.53 2.64
CA ALA A 99 -22.44 -8.74 1.81
C ALA A 99 -21.05 -9.26 1.39
N ALA A 100 -19.96 -8.58 1.78
CA ALA A 100 -18.61 -9.03 1.45
C ALA A 100 -18.32 -10.40 2.09
N SER A 101 -17.53 -11.21 1.38
CA SER A 101 -17.02 -12.49 1.87
C SER A 101 -15.49 -12.51 1.71
N PRO A 102 -14.71 -12.56 2.80
CA PRO A 102 -15.14 -12.63 4.19
C PRO A 102 -15.93 -11.40 4.67
N THR A 103 -16.82 -11.59 5.64
CA THR A 103 -17.62 -10.49 6.24
C THR A 103 -16.71 -9.55 7.05
N PRO A 104 -16.87 -8.22 6.96
CA PRO A 104 -16.07 -7.31 7.76
C PRO A 104 -16.25 -7.55 9.27
N SER A 105 -15.15 -7.57 10.02
CA SER A 105 -15.18 -7.58 11.48
C SER A 105 -15.67 -6.26 12.06
N CYS A 106 -15.50 -5.15 11.33
CA CYS A 106 -15.96 -3.83 11.77
C CYS A 106 -16.28 -2.95 10.56
N ILE A 107 -17.40 -2.22 10.65
CA ILE A 107 -17.80 -1.21 9.67
C ILE A 107 -18.00 0.11 10.41
N VAL A 108 -17.40 1.18 9.89
CA VAL A 108 -17.48 2.54 10.45
C VAL A 108 -17.95 3.49 9.35
N HIS A 109 -18.99 4.27 9.61
CA HIS A 109 -19.31 5.40 8.75
C HIS A 109 -18.33 6.54 9.03
N SER A 110 -17.55 6.96 8.03
CA SER A 110 -16.44 7.91 8.17
C SER A 110 -16.86 9.39 8.13
N GLY A 111 -18.16 9.65 7.95
CA GLY A 111 -18.71 10.99 7.71
C GLY A 111 -18.77 11.38 6.23
N GLY A 112 -18.49 10.47 5.30
CA GLY A 112 -18.98 10.60 3.92
C GLY A 112 -18.64 9.39 3.07
N GLY A 113 -18.76 8.22 3.67
CA GLY A 113 -18.26 6.95 3.18
C GLY A 113 -18.15 5.96 4.32
N TYR A 114 -17.52 4.82 4.06
CA TYR A 114 -17.39 3.73 5.02
C TYR A 114 -15.94 3.25 5.08
N HIS A 115 -15.44 3.02 6.29
CA HIS A 115 -14.29 2.15 6.50
C HIS A 115 -14.79 0.76 6.84
N ALA A 116 -14.17 -0.28 6.30
CA ALA A 116 -14.37 -1.64 6.75
C ALA A 116 -13.04 -2.27 7.12
N TYR A 117 -13.05 -3.12 8.16
CA TYR A 117 -11.88 -3.77 8.72
C TYR A 117 -12.12 -5.26 8.87
N TRP A 118 -11.08 -6.05 8.64
CA TRP A 118 -11.05 -7.48 8.93
C TRP A 118 -9.89 -7.76 9.88
N TRP A 119 -10.20 -8.15 11.12
CA TRP A 119 -9.20 -8.48 12.11
C TRP A 119 -8.47 -9.74 11.71
N LEU A 120 -7.14 -9.73 11.80
CA LEU A 120 -6.34 -10.93 11.60
C LEU A 120 -6.17 -11.67 12.93
N ASP A 121 -6.15 -13.00 12.87
CA ASP A 121 -5.81 -13.86 14.01
C ASP A 121 -4.41 -13.50 14.54
N GLU A 122 -3.48 -13.32 13.61
CA GLU A 122 -2.12 -12.87 13.87
C GLU A 122 -1.76 -11.66 12.99
N PRO A 123 -1.13 -10.61 13.55
CA PRO A 123 -0.68 -9.51 12.71
C PRO A 123 0.40 -9.95 11.71
N THR A 124 0.17 -9.68 10.42
CA THR A 124 1.07 -10.09 9.34
C THR A 124 2.21 -9.10 9.14
N ALA A 125 3.42 -9.61 8.96
CA ALA A 125 4.60 -8.85 8.53
C ALA A 125 4.84 -8.93 7.01
N ASP A 126 4.04 -9.70 6.26
CA ASP A 126 4.11 -9.76 4.81
C ASP A 126 3.41 -8.55 4.19
N LEU A 127 4.13 -7.43 4.17
CA LEU A 127 3.60 -6.15 3.69
C LEU A 127 3.34 -6.14 2.18
N GLU A 128 4.03 -6.97 1.41
CA GLU A 128 3.86 -7.02 -0.05
C GLU A 128 2.60 -7.77 -0.41
N LEU A 129 2.37 -8.95 0.19
CA LEU A 129 1.11 -9.67 0.07
C LEU A 129 -0.06 -8.80 0.55
N THR A 130 0.10 -8.16 1.72
CA THR A 130 -0.91 -7.26 2.29
C THR A 130 -1.26 -6.13 1.33
N ARG A 131 -0.27 -5.51 0.67
CA ARG A 131 -0.50 -4.45 -0.31
C ARG A 131 -1.34 -4.94 -1.50
N CYS A 132 -1.08 -6.16 -1.98
CA CYS A 132 -1.87 -6.78 -3.04
C CYS A 132 -3.31 -7.02 -2.59
N LEU A 133 -3.50 -7.56 -1.38
CA LEU A 133 -4.82 -7.81 -0.80
C LEU A 133 -5.63 -6.52 -0.58
N LEU A 134 -5.01 -5.47 -0.01
CA LEU A 134 -5.67 -4.17 0.16
C LEU A 134 -6.09 -3.57 -1.19
N CYS A 135 -5.27 -3.73 -2.23
CA CYS A 135 -5.60 -3.27 -3.58
C CYS A 135 -6.79 -4.05 -4.17
N GLY A 136 -6.80 -5.37 -4.02
CA GLY A 136 -7.89 -6.22 -4.51
C GLY A 136 -9.20 -6.03 -3.76
N LEU A 137 -9.14 -5.88 -2.44
CA LEU A 137 -10.29 -5.51 -1.61
C LEU A 137 -10.86 -4.15 -2.03
N ALA A 138 -10.01 -3.15 -2.22
CA ALA A 138 -10.43 -1.84 -2.72
C ALA A 138 -11.10 -1.96 -4.09
N ALA A 139 -10.54 -2.73 -5.02
CA ALA A 139 -11.15 -2.94 -6.34
C ALA A 139 -12.53 -3.63 -6.23
N ALA A 140 -12.63 -4.71 -5.44
CA ALA A 140 -13.87 -5.49 -5.29
C ALA A 140 -14.98 -4.68 -4.59
N LEU A 141 -14.62 -3.79 -3.67
CA LEU A 141 -15.58 -3.05 -2.83
C LEU A 141 -15.78 -1.59 -3.27
N HIS A 142 -15.17 -1.21 -4.39
CA HIS A 142 -15.14 0.17 -4.92
C HIS A 142 -14.58 1.18 -3.90
N GLY A 143 -13.53 0.79 -3.20
CA GLY A 143 -12.78 1.63 -2.28
C GLY A 143 -11.55 2.29 -2.91
N ASP A 144 -10.97 3.21 -2.16
CA ASP A 144 -9.73 3.89 -2.50
C ASP A 144 -8.53 2.94 -2.44
N ARG A 145 -7.54 3.18 -3.30
CA ARG A 145 -6.25 2.49 -3.21
C ARG A 145 -5.44 3.06 -2.06
N LEU A 146 -5.31 2.29 -0.99
CA LEU A 146 -4.62 2.70 0.23
C LEU A 146 -3.23 2.07 0.34
N SER A 147 -2.35 2.73 1.08
CA SER A 147 -1.08 2.13 1.52
C SER A 147 -1.24 1.46 2.89
N VAL A 148 -0.35 0.53 3.23
CA VAL A 148 -0.26 -0.05 4.59
C VAL A 148 0.03 0.98 5.68
N ALA A 149 0.51 2.17 5.30
CA ALA A 149 0.76 3.28 6.21
C ALA A 149 -0.42 4.25 6.34
N GLN A 150 -1.55 4.00 5.66
CA GLN A 150 -2.70 4.87 5.67
C GLN A 150 -3.26 5.07 7.08
N SER A 151 -3.75 6.28 7.35
CA SER A 151 -4.53 6.57 8.56
C SER A 151 -5.99 6.77 8.21
N LEU A 152 -6.87 6.22 9.03
CA LEU A 152 -8.32 6.29 8.93
C LEU A 152 -8.89 7.03 10.13
N ARG A 153 -10.11 7.55 9.99
CA ARG A 153 -10.73 8.35 11.07
C ARG A 153 -11.12 7.48 12.24
N ILE A 154 -10.98 8.05 13.43
CA ILE A 154 -11.38 7.39 14.67
C ILE A 154 -12.91 7.55 14.84
N PRO A 155 -13.65 6.49 15.17
CA PRO A 155 -15.07 6.60 15.55
C PRO A 155 -15.30 7.58 16.70
N SER A 156 -16.52 8.10 16.83
CA SER A 156 -16.92 9.11 17.82
C SER A 156 -16.34 10.51 17.61
N THR A 157 -15.62 10.74 16.51
CA THR A 157 -15.08 12.06 16.13
C THR A 157 -15.85 12.69 14.96
N VAL A 158 -15.73 13.99 14.76
CA VAL A 158 -16.32 14.75 13.65
C VAL A 158 -15.37 14.79 12.46
N ASN A 159 -15.91 14.54 11.27
CA ASN A 159 -15.19 14.74 10.01
C ASN A 159 -15.14 16.23 9.68
N THR A 160 -14.01 16.87 9.97
CA THR A 160 -13.80 18.32 9.85
C THR A 160 -13.54 18.81 8.41
N LYS A 161 -13.67 17.94 7.40
CA LYS A 161 -13.58 18.38 5.99
C LYS A 161 -14.79 19.26 5.68
N PRO A 162 -14.63 20.46 5.07
CA PRO A 162 -15.73 21.36 4.74
C PRO A 162 -16.86 20.70 3.94
N SER A 163 -16.51 19.86 2.94
CA SER A 163 -17.47 19.13 2.12
C SER A 163 -18.24 18.04 2.85
N ARG A 164 -17.94 17.78 4.12
CA ARG A 164 -18.56 16.73 4.94
C ARG A 164 -19.51 17.29 5.99
N HIS A 165 -19.70 18.62 6.04
CA HIS A 165 -20.70 19.27 6.88
C HIS A 165 -20.69 18.80 8.35
N HIS A 166 -19.49 18.62 8.93
CA HIS A 166 -19.32 18.12 10.30
C HIS A 166 -19.98 16.77 10.58
N ALA A 167 -20.11 15.91 9.56
CA ALA A 167 -20.66 14.57 9.73
C ALA A 167 -19.86 13.75 10.75
N ARG A 168 -20.58 13.03 11.61
CA ARG A 168 -19.98 12.22 12.67
C ARG A 168 -19.44 10.90 12.12
N CYS A 169 -18.19 10.61 12.46
CA CYS A 169 -17.60 9.29 12.32
C CYS A 169 -18.16 8.37 13.41
N HIS A 170 -18.82 7.28 13.06
CA HIS A 170 -19.46 6.39 14.04
C HIS A 170 -19.43 4.93 13.61
N LEU A 171 -19.45 4.04 14.60
CA LEU A 171 -19.50 2.60 14.39
C LEU A 171 -20.88 2.22 13.82
N ILE A 172 -20.87 1.36 12.80
CA ILE A 172 -22.07 0.76 12.21
C ILE A 172 -22.19 -0.68 12.71
N GLU A 173 -21.11 -1.45 12.56
CA GLU A 173 -21.05 -2.86 12.98
C GLU A 173 -19.71 -3.16 13.63
N LEU A 174 -19.74 -4.06 14.61
CA LEU A 174 -18.57 -4.63 15.27
C LEU A 174 -18.86 -6.09 15.62
N HIS A 175 -18.00 -6.96 15.10
CA HIS A 175 -18.01 -8.39 15.30
C HIS A 175 -16.63 -8.80 15.82
N GLU A 176 -16.59 -9.81 16.68
CA GLU A 176 -15.34 -10.35 17.25
C GLU A 176 -14.62 -11.30 16.28
N GLN A 177 -15.16 -11.50 15.07
CA GLN A 177 -14.62 -12.41 14.07
C GLN A 177 -13.22 -11.97 13.64
N ARG A 178 -12.32 -12.95 13.59
CA ARG A 178 -10.95 -12.83 13.09
C ARG A 178 -10.73 -13.84 11.98
N TYR A 179 -9.70 -13.59 11.18
CA TYR A 179 -9.42 -14.32 9.97
C TYR A 179 -7.93 -14.63 9.83
N ALA A 180 -7.63 -15.74 9.18
CA ALA A 180 -6.31 -15.98 8.65
C ALA A 180 -6.08 -15.06 7.45
N LEU A 181 -4.82 -14.71 7.16
CA LEU A 181 -4.52 -13.91 5.98
C LEU A 181 -4.93 -14.63 4.68
N ASP A 182 -4.83 -15.96 4.68
CA ASP A 182 -5.13 -16.83 3.53
C ASP A 182 -6.62 -16.84 3.15
N ASP A 183 -7.52 -16.46 4.08
CA ASP A 183 -8.96 -16.33 3.82
C ASP A 183 -9.27 -15.24 2.78
N PHE A 184 -8.30 -14.37 2.49
CA PHE A 184 -8.45 -13.26 1.54
C PHE A 184 -7.79 -13.53 0.18
N THR A 185 -7.27 -14.73 -0.05
CA THR A 185 -6.57 -15.08 -1.30
C THR A 185 -7.41 -14.84 -2.56
N THR A 186 -8.74 -14.90 -2.49
CA THR A 186 -9.66 -14.55 -3.60
C THR A 186 -9.54 -13.08 -4.03
N PHE A 187 -9.10 -12.18 -3.15
CA PHE A 187 -8.85 -10.78 -3.47
C PHE A 187 -7.44 -10.54 -4.02
N LEU A 188 -6.60 -11.56 -4.13
CA LEU A 188 -5.35 -11.36 -4.87
C LEU A 188 -5.69 -11.01 -6.31
N PRO A 189 -4.97 -10.06 -6.91
CA PRO A 189 -5.18 -9.74 -8.31
C PRO A 189 -4.97 -11.03 -9.09
N VAL A 190 -6.03 -11.48 -9.76
CA VAL A 190 -5.91 -12.55 -10.74
C VAL A 190 -4.91 -12.00 -11.76
N SER A 191 -3.72 -12.60 -11.81
CA SER A 191 -2.85 -12.42 -12.97
C SER A 191 -3.73 -12.71 -14.16
N SER A 192 -4.10 -11.68 -14.91
CA SER A 192 -4.88 -11.84 -16.13
C SER A 192 -3.99 -12.57 -17.11
N VAL A 193 -3.93 -13.90 -16.98
CA VAL A 193 -3.48 -14.80 -18.01
C VAL A 193 -4.61 -14.76 -19.02
N SER A 194 -4.52 -13.83 -19.97
CA SER A 194 -5.10 -14.08 -21.28
C SER A 194 -4.64 -15.48 -21.71
N PRO A 195 -5.50 -16.34 -22.26
CA PRO A 195 -5.11 -17.68 -22.65
C PRO A 195 -4.12 -17.58 -23.81
N ARG A 196 -2.83 -17.45 -23.49
CA ARG A 196 -1.77 -17.90 -24.35
C ARG A 196 -1.35 -19.24 -23.82
N VAL A 197 -1.69 -20.27 -24.60
CA VAL A 197 -1.10 -21.59 -24.54
C VAL A 197 0.39 -21.44 -24.30
N THR A 198 0.88 -21.82 -23.12
CA THR A 198 2.30 -22.16 -22.96
C THR A 198 2.39 -23.22 -21.86
N GLN A 199 3.03 -24.31 -22.26
CA GLN A 199 3.14 -25.57 -21.54
C GLN A 199 3.71 -25.39 -20.13
N CYS A 200 3.22 -26.24 -19.22
CA CYS A 200 3.77 -26.45 -17.90
C CYS A 200 5.28 -26.71 -17.96
N ARG A 201 6.07 -25.97 -17.16
CA ARG A 201 7.31 -26.50 -16.61
C ARG A 201 7.45 -26.12 -15.14
N ALA A 202 7.98 -27.09 -14.41
CA ALA A 202 7.99 -27.27 -12.98
C ALA A 202 8.63 -26.13 -12.17
N SER A 203 8.21 -26.11 -10.90
CA SER A 203 8.78 -25.44 -9.72
C SER A 203 10.30 -25.19 -9.76
N HIS A 204 10.71 -23.97 -9.40
CA HIS A 204 12.03 -23.75 -8.80
C HIS A 204 11.94 -22.76 -7.62
N GLN A 205 12.52 -23.23 -6.50
CA GLN A 205 12.74 -22.53 -5.25
C GLN A 205 13.41 -21.17 -5.49
N SER A 206 12.84 -20.08 -4.96
CA SER A 206 13.39 -18.74 -5.09
C SER A 206 14.52 -18.52 -4.08
N SER A 207 15.74 -18.66 -4.56
CA SER A 207 16.92 -17.95 -4.01
C SER A 207 16.69 -16.43 -4.12
N PRO A 208 17.18 -15.61 -3.17
CA PRO A 208 17.06 -14.15 -3.27
C PRO A 208 17.75 -13.64 -4.54
N TYR A 209 16.95 -13.10 -5.46
CA TYR A 209 17.44 -12.51 -6.71
C TYR A 209 18.24 -11.24 -6.40
N ILE A 210 19.57 -11.34 -6.48
CA ILE A 210 20.47 -10.19 -6.50
C ILE A 210 20.65 -9.81 -7.97
N PRO A 211 20.10 -8.67 -8.44
CA PRO A 211 20.26 -8.25 -9.82
C PRO A 211 21.74 -8.00 -10.15
N HIS A 212 22.22 -8.53 -11.28
CA HIS A 212 23.59 -8.30 -11.74
C HIS A 212 23.81 -6.79 -11.98
N PRO A 213 24.83 -6.16 -11.36
CA PRO A 213 25.06 -4.70 -11.44
C PRO A 213 25.13 -4.19 -12.89
N ASP A 214 25.75 -4.96 -13.78
CA ASP A 214 25.90 -4.62 -15.19
C ASP A 214 24.56 -4.53 -15.92
N LEU A 215 23.57 -5.34 -15.51
CA LEU A 215 22.25 -5.34 -16.12
C LEU A 215 21.45 -4.09 -15.70
N VAL A 216 21.59 -3.68 -14.43
CA VAL A 216 21.02 -2.42 -13.93
C VAL A 216 21.65 -1.23 -14.64
N ALA A 217 22.95 -1.26 -14.89
CA ALA A 217 23.66 -0.22 -15.64
C ALA A 217 23.20 -0.13 -17.10
N GLN A 218 23.02 -1.28 -17.78
CA GLN A 218 22.51 -1.32 -19.16
C GLN A 218 21.09 -0.75 -19.25
N VAL A 219 20.18 -1.17 -18.37
CA VAL A 219 18.81 -0.62 -18.31
C VAL A 219 18.83 0.87 -18.02
N THR A 220 19.70 1.32 -17.11
CA THR A 220 19.89 2.74 -16.80
C THR A 220 20.28 3.56 -18.04
N ASN A 221 21.26 3.08 -18.81
CA ASN A 221 21.73 3.76 -20.01
C ASN A 221 20.66 3.82 -21.10
N THR A 222 19.94 2.72 -21.34
CA THR A 222 18.86 2.69 -22.34
C THR A 222 17.71 3.62 -21.96
N LEU A 223 17.30 3.65 -20.69
CA LEU A 223 16.23 4.55 -20.23
C LEU A 223 16.62 6.03 -20.34
N LEU A 224 17.87 6.38 -20.08
CA LEU A 224 18.39 7.74 -20.32
C LEU A 224 18.33 8.10 -21.82
N ALA A 225 18.72 7.17 -22.70
CA ALA A 225 18.65 7.36 -24.15
C ALA A 225 17.20 7.52 -24.64
N CYS A 226 16.24 6.83 -24.01
CA CYS A 226 14.81 7.00 -24.26
C CYS A 226 14.20 8.28 -23.65
N GLY A 227 15.02 9.17 -23.07
CA GLY A 227 14.59 10.47 -22.56
C GLY A 227 14.13 10.49 -21.10
N CYS A 228 14.33 9.40 -20.33
CA CYS A 228 14.09 9.43 -18.89
C CYS A 228 15.05 10.40 -18.20
N LYS A 229 14.54 11.20 -17.26
CA LYS A 229 15.31 12.22 -16.56
C LYS A 229 15.73 11.76 -15.16
N PRO A 230 17.00 11.97 -14.77
CA PRO A 230 17.47 11.60 -13.43
C PRO A 230 16.89 12.51 -12.34
N ARG A 231 16.50 11.91 -11.22
CA ARG A 231 16.14 12.57 -9.96
C ARG A 231 16.67 11.74 -8.78
N GLY A 232 17.88 12.07 -8.33
CA GLY A 232 18.61 11.26 -7.35
C GLY A 232 18.86 9.85 -7.87
N ASP A 233 18.55 8.84 -7.07
CA ASP A 233 18.70 7.42 -7.44
C ASP A 233 17.67 6.94 -8.49
N TRP A 234 16.67 7.77 -8.81
CA TRP A 234 15.61 7.40 -9.75
C TRP A 234 15.81 8.02 -11.14
N LEU A 235 15.33 7.32 -12.16
CA LEU A 235 15.03 7.84 -13.49
C LEU A 235 13.51 7.95 -13.61
N ASN A 236 13.01 9.03 -14.19
CA ASN A 236 11.57 9.22 -14.43
C ASN A 236 11.33 9.53 -15.90
N GLY A 237 10.36 8.86 -16.52
CA GLY A 237 10.06 9.05 -17.92
C GLY A 237 8.83 8.30 -18.37
N VAL A 238 8.72 8.15 -19.68
CA VAL A 238 7.66 7.35 -20.29
C VAL A 238 7.88 5.87 -19.99
N CYS A 239 6.78 5.15 -19.86
CA CYS A 239 6.75 3.72 -19.61
C CYS A 239 7.29 2.98 -20.83
N PRO A 240 8.17 1.98 -20.65
CA PRO A 240 8.63 1.12 -21.74
C PRO A 240 7.53 0.27 -22.41
N PHE A 241 6.29 0.33 -21.91
CA PHE A 241 5.13 -0.40 -22.40
C PHE A 241 3.99 0.56 -22.81
N PRO A 242 4.20 1.44 -23.82
CA PRO A 242 3.23 2.46 -24.19
C PRO A 242 1.87 1.86 -24.60
N GLU A 243 1.84 0.63 -25.11
CA GLU A 243 0.62 -0.10 -25.49
C GLU A 243 -0.31 -0.38 -24.30
N ARG A 244 0.20 -0.34 -23.06
CA ARG A 244 -0.60 -0.52 -21.84
C ARG A 244 -1.25 0.77 -21.36
N HIS A 245 -0.99 1.89 -22.04
CA HIS A 245 -1.41 3.23 -21.63
C HIS A 245 -2.42 3.81 -22.62
N LYS A 246 -3.52 4.40 -22.09
CA LYS A 246 -4.60 5.01 -22.90
C LYS A 246 -4.13 6.14 -23.84
N HIS A 247 -2.95 6.71 -23.60
CA HIS A 247 -2.34 7.78 -24.40
C HIS A 247 -0.89 7.46 -24.80
N ALA A 248 -0.54 6.19 -25.02
CA ALA A 248 0.82 5.76 -25.39
C ALA A 248 1.94 6.27 -24.44
N ASP A 249 1.55 6.60 -23.21
CA ASP A 249 2.37 7.23 -22.19
C ASP A 249 3.12 8.52 -22.59
N HIS A 250 2.46 9.43 -23.31
CA HIS A 250 3.03 10.76 -23.60
C HIS A 250 3.33 11.62 -22.33
N HIS A 251 2.92 11.17 -21.14
CA HIS A 251 3.22 11.80 -19.86
C HIS A 251 4.03 10.85 -18.97
N PRO A 252 5.08 11.32 -18.26
CA PRO A 252 5.91 10.45 -17.44
C PRO A 252 5.11 9.73 -16.36
N SER A 253 5.00 8.41 -16.47
CA SER A 253 4.29 7.56 -15.52
C SER A 253 5.17 6.50 -14.86
N PHE A 254 6.42 6.38 -15.33
CA PHE A 254 7.36 5.34 -14.96
C PHE A 254 8.58 5.89 -14.23
N GLY A 255 9.01 5.15 -13.20
CA GLY A 255 10.22 5.39 -12.44
C GLY A 255 11.10 4.13 -12.38
N PHE A 256 12.41 4.29 -12.51
CA PHE A 256 13.39 3.20 -12.35
C PHE A 256 14.50 3.56 -11.37
N ASN A 257 14.78 2.67 -10.41
CA ASN A 257 15.83 2.86 -9.41
C ASN A 257 17.15 2.24 -9.88
N ARG A 258 18.16 3.09 -10.07
CA ARG A 258 19.49 2.70 -10.60
C ARG A 258 20.35 1.89 -9.63
N LYS A 259 19.98 1.81 -8.36
CA LYS A 259 20.71 1.03 -7.34
C LYS A 259 20.12 -0.37 -7.18
N THR A 260 18.81 -0.49 -7.26
CA THR A 260 18.11 -1.75 -6.95
C THR A 260 17.61 -2.48 -8.20
N GLY A 261 17.61 -1.83 -9.37
CA GLY A 261 17.02 -2.41 -10.59
C GLY A 261 15.49 -2.47 -10.56
N TYR A 262 14.86 -1.77 -9.60
CA TYR A 262 13.42 -1.78 -9.40
C TYR A 262 12.75 -0.70 -10.25
N GLY A 263 11.81 -1.11 -11.11
CA GLY A 263 10.93 -0.24 -11.87
C GLY A 263 9.52 -0.20 -11.29
N PHE A 264 8.87 0.96 -11.39
CA PHE A 264 7.47 1.13 -11.04
C PHE A 264 6.79 2.09 -12.00
N CYS A 265 5.65 1.67 -12.54
CA CYS A 265 4.78 2.48 -13.38
C CYS A 265 3.41 2.65 -12.71
N HIS A 266 2.85 3.86 -12.75
CA HIS A 266 1.51 4.13 -12.20
C HIS A 266 0.38 3.33 -12.85
N VAL A 267 0.60 2.83 -14.08
CA VAL A 267 -0.36 2.00 -14.84
C VAL A 267 0.06 0.53 -14.83
N CYS A 268 1.32 0.22 -15.16
CA CYS A 268 1.79 -1.16 -15.29
C CYS A 268 2.17 -1.83 -13.95
N GLY A 269 2.25 -1.06 -12.86
CA GLY A 269 2.70 -1.56 -11.56
C GLY A 269 4.21 -1.81 -11.52
N THR A 270 4.62 -2.85 -10.80
CA THR A 270 6.02 -3.21 -10.62
C THR A 270 6.60 -3.81 -11.90
N LEU A 271 7.77 -3.32 -12.30
CA LEU A 271 8.52 -3.79 -13.46
C LEU A 271 9.94 -4.16 -13.00
N LEU A 272 10.29 -5.43 -13.05
CA LEU A 272 11.64 -5.90 -12.68
C LEU A 272 12.53 -5.97 -13.92
N LEU A 273 13.83 -6.21 -13.73
CA LEU A 273 14.78 -6.32 -14.85
C LEU A 273 14.36 -7.38 -15.88
N ARG A 274 13.77 -8.49 -15.44
CA ARG A 274 13.23 -9.52 -16.36
C ARG A 274 12.14 -9.01 -17.31
N ASP A 275 11.40 -7.99 -16.89
CA ASP A 275 10.31 -7.39 -17.67
C ASP A 275 10.86 -6.23 -18.53
N LEU A 276 11.75 -5.43 -17.94
CA LEU A 276 12.34 -4.25 -18.58
C LEU A 276 13.35 -4.62 -19.66
N CYS A 277 14.18 -5.64 -19.45
CA CYS A 277 15.23 -6.01 -20.40
C CYS A 277 14.66 -6.37 -21.79
N PRO A 278 13.65 -7.27 -21.92
CA PRO A 278 13.03 -7.54 -23.22
C PRO A 278 12.39 -6.30 -23.85
N ALA A 279 11.69 -5.48 -23.06
CA ALA A 279 11.03 -4.26 -23.55
C ALA A 279 12.02 -3.21 -24.06
N LEU A 280 13.24 -3.20 -23.53
CA LEU A 280 14.31 -2.28 -23.88
C LEU A 280 15.34 -2.90 -24.85
N GLY A 281 15.09 -4.11 -25.36
CA GLY A 281 16.01 -4.80 -26.27
C GLY A 281 17.34 -5.25 -25.63
N ILE A 282 17.37 -5.44 -24.31
CA ILE A 282 18.55 -5.87 -23.54
C ILE A 282 18.49 -7.39 -23.33
N HIS A 283 19.58 -8.07 -23.67
CA HIS A 283 19.68 -9.52 -23.49
C HIS A 283 20.02 -9.88 -22.03
N LEU A 284 19.21 -10.75 -21.43
CA LEU A 284 19.50 -11.30 -20.11
C LEU A 284 20.63 -12.34 -20.22
N PRO A 285 21.62 -12.35 -19.31
CA PRO A 285 22.61 -13.42 -19.27
C PRO A 285 21.92 -14.75 -18.94
N ILE A 286 22.10 -15.74 -19.81
CA ILE A 286 21.57 -17.10 -19.60
C ILE A 286 22.33 -17.71 -18.42
N ASN A 287 21.60 -18.03 -17.34
CA ASN A 287 22.13 -18.93 -16.30
C ASN A 287 22.27 -20.33 -16.90
N SER A 288 23.44 -20.65 -17.43
CA SER A 288 23.81 -22.00 -17.87
C SER A 288 24.31 -22.81 -16.67
N PRO A 289 23.68 -23.93 -16.28
CA PRO A 289 24.37 -24.95 -15.50
C PRO A 289 25.40 -25.63 -16.41
N GLN A 290 26.68 -25.55 -16.07
CA GLN A 290 27.75 -26.24 -16.79
C GLN A 290 27.66 -27.76 -16.65
N ALA A 291 27.97 -28.44 -17.76
CA ALA A 291 28.94 -29.54 -17.88
C ALA A 291 28.37 -30.82 -18.54
N ARG A 292 28.87 -31.15 -19.72
CA ARG A 292 29.97 -32.13 -19.83
C ARG A 292 30.46 -32.26 -21.26
N MET A 293 31.77 -32.09 -21.40
CA MET A 293 32.57 -32.71 -22.45
C MET A 293 32.16 -34.17 -22.64
N LYS A 294 31.90 -34.57 -23.88
CA LYS A 294 32.34 -35.86 -24.39
C LYS A 294 33.25 -35.57 -25.57
N GLY A 295 34.55 -35.63 -25.32
CA GLY A 295 35.53 -35.85 -26.37
C GLY A 295 35.48 -37.32 -26.82
N THR A 296 35.76 -37.52 -28.11
CA THR A 296 36.55 -38.61 -28.74
C THR A 296 36.20 -40.05 -28.30
N LEU A 297 35.85 -40.98 -29.18
CA LEU A 297 36.36 -41.35 -30.51
C LEU A 297 35.22 -41.94 -31.36
#